data_AF-A0A9D2AVV6-F1
#
_entry.id   AF-A0A9D2AVV6-F1
#
_cell.length_a   1.000
_cell.length_b   1.000
_cell.length_c   1.000
_cell.angle_alpha   90.00
_cell.angle_beta   90.00
_cell.angle_gamma   90.00
#
_symmetry.space_group_name_H-M   'P 1'
#
loop_
_entity.id
_entity.type
_entity.pdbx_description
1 polymer ?
#
loop_
_entity_poly.entity_id
_entity_poly.type
_entity_poly.pdbx_seq_one_letter_code
_entity_poly.pdbx_strand_id
1 'polypeptide(L)'
;MFEKLFAKKPKEKAVVKFWKEFESRAELYADILAEGDEESEDFLWLNGLVGKALKLCCLDSEVGMRFAFDLQASPPRLVFHHMEDGYLRQVAALLQAHYPPSLEGCIGFTAVP
;
A
#
# COMPACT_ATOMS: atom_id res chain seq x y z
N MET A 1 -9.17 5.87 32.50
CA MET A 1 -9.03 4.55 31.83
C MET A 1 -10.19 4.30 30.84
N PHE A 2 -10.61 5.32 30.07
CA PHE A 2 -11.73 5.23 29.11
C PHE A 2 -11.30 5.36 27.65
N GLU A 3 -10.05 5.75 27.38
CA GLU A 3 -9.51 6.01 26.03
C GLU A 3 -9.29 4.74 25.18
N LYS A 4 -9.39 3.54 25.78
CA LYS A 4 -9.15 2.26 25.08
C LYS A 4 -10.37 1.67 24.38
N LEU A 5 -11.58 2.21 24.59
CA LEU A 5 -12.82 1.63 24.06
C LEU A 5 -13.22 2.16 22.66
N PHE A 6 -12.56 3.22 22.17
CA PHE A 6 -12.87 3.85 20.87
C PHE A 6 -11.64 4.01 19.98
N ALA A 7 -10.59 3.21 20.17
CA ALA A 7 -9.46 3.21 19.24
C ALA A 7 -9.99 2.88 17.84
N LYS A 8 -9.88 3.85 16.92
CA LYS A 8 -10.35 3.70 15.54
C LYS A 8 -9.65 2.49 14.93
N LYS A 9 -10.43 1.59 14.33
CA LYS A 9 -9.91 0.40 13.66
C LYS A 9 -9.98 0.59 12.15
N PRO A 10 -8.93 0.22 11.41
CA PRO A 10 -8.97 0.24 9.96
C PRO A 10 -10.04 -0.71 9.41
N LYS A 11 -10.65 -0.31 8.30
CA LYS A 11 -11.72 -1.07 7.64
C LYS A 11 -11.11 -2.17 6.79
N GLU A 12 -11.15 -3.41 7.27
CA GLU A 12 -10.64 -4.59 6.54
C GLU A 12 -11.18 -4.69 5.11
N LYS A 13 -12.48 -4.40 4.90
CA LYS A 13 -13.10 -4.39 3.56
C LYS A 13 -12.40 -3.43 2.59
N ALA A 14 -11.88 -2.30 3.06
CA ALA A 14 -11.14 -1.36 2.22
C ALA A 14 -9.78 -1.93 1.81
N VAL A 15 -9.08 -2.59 2.73
CA VAL A 15 -7.79 -3.25 2.46
C VAL A 15 -7.94 -4.41 1.48
N VAL A 16 -8.95 -5.27 1.69
CA VAL A 16 -9.23 -6.38 0.76
C VAL A 16 -9.59 -5.86 -0.63
N LYS A 17 -10.38 -4.77 -0.70
CA LYS A 17 -10.74 -4.15 -1.97
C LYS A 17 -9.50 -3.55 -2.67
N PHE A 18 -8.64 -2.85 -1.92
CA PHE A 18 -7.39 -2.32 -2.42
C PHE A 18 -6.54 -3.42 -3.06
N TRP A 19 -6.33 -4.53 -2.35
CA TRP A 19 -5.52 -5.63 -2.87
C TRP A 19 -6.11 -6.28 -4.11
N LYS A 20 -7.43 -6.50 -4.16
CA LYS A 20 -8.10 -7.02 -5.36
C LYS A 20 -7.94 -6.11 -6.57
N GLU A 21 -8.08 -4.80 -6.38
CA GLU A 21 -7.90 -3.82 -7.45
C GLU A 21 -6.44 -3.75 -7.90
N PHE A 22 -5.51 -3.79 -6.96
CA PHE A 22 -4.07 -3.83 -7.23
C PHE A 22 -3.68 -5.08 -8.02
N GLU A 23 -4.09 -6.26 -7.53
CA GLU A 23 -3.87 -7.56 -8.15
C GLU A 23 -4.42 -7.61 -9.58
N SER A 24 -5.60 -7.03 -9.83
CA SER A 24 -6.21 -7.02 -11.17
C SER A 24 -5.38 -6.30 -12.25
N ARG A 25 -4.36 -5.54 -11.86
CA ARG A 25 -3.48 -4.76 -12.75
C ARG A 25 -1.99 -5.05 -12.48
N ALA A 26 -1.69 -6.12 -11.75
CA ALA A 26 -0.34 -6.38 -11.27
C ALA A 26 0.70 -6.53 -12.37
N GLU A 27 0.36 -7.18 -13.48
CA GLU A 27 1.27 -7.34 -14.64
C GLU A 27 1.63 -5.97 -15.25
N LEU A 28 0.63 -5.15 -15.54
CA LEU A 28 0.85 -3.78 -16.04
C LEU A 28 1.70 -2.95 -15.06
N TYR A 29 1.41 -3.06 -13.76
CA TYR A 29 2.20 -2.35 -12.75
C TYR A 29 3.64 -2.84 -12.72
N ALA A 30 3.88 -4.15 -12.83
CA ALA A 30 5.21 -4.72 -12.83
C ALA A 30 6.02 -4.27 -14.04
N ASP A 31 5.38 -4.20 -15.23
CA ASP A 31 6.00 -3.68 -16.45
C ASP A 31 6.44 -2.22 -16.27
N ILE A 32 5.55 -1.35 -15.78
CA ILE A 32 5.85 0.06 -15.50
C ILE A 32 7.00 0.19 -14.49
N LEU A 33 6.98 -0.61 -13.42
CA LEU A 33 8.01 -0.58 -12.39
C LEU A 33 9.36 -1.12 -12.90
N ALA A 34 9.35 -2.06 -13.85
CA ALA A 34 10.55 -2.63 -14.45
C ALA A 34 11.26 -1.65 -15.40
N GLU A 35 10.53 -0.72 -16.01
CA GLU A 35 11.14 0.38 -16.80
C GLU A 35 11.98 1.31 -15.93
N GLY A 36 11.59 1.49 -14.67
CA GLY A 36 12.37 2.21 -13.67
C GLY A 36 12.44 3.73 -13.85
N ASP A 37 11.67 4.29 -14.79
CA ASP A 37 11.60 5.73 -15.04
C ASP A 37 10.50 6.38 -14.18
N GLU A 38 10.89 6.91 -13.02
CA GLU A 38 9.97 7.57 -12.08
C GLU A 38 9.37 8.88 -12.61
N GLU A 39 9.93 9.46 -13.67
CA GLU A 39 9.44 10.69 -14.31
C GLU A 39 8.47 10.38 -15.47
N SER A 40 8.34 9.11 -15.87
CA SER A 40 7.44 8.69 -16.95
C SER A 40 5.97 8.95 -16.60
N GLU A 41 5.16 9.24 -17.63
CA GLU A 41 3.72 9.44 -17.46
C GLU A 41 3.03 8.21 -16.85
N ASP A 42 3.49 7.01 -17.22
CA ASP A 42 2.95 5.74 -16.74
C ASP A 42 3.28 5.51 -15.26
N PHE A 43 4.51 5.83 -14.82
CA PHE A 43 4.86 5.74 -13.41
C PHE A 43 4.08 6.76 -12.58
N LEU A 44 3.96 8.01 -13.04
CA LEU A 44 3.18 9.04 -12.36
C LEU A 44 1.70 8.66 -12.27
N TRP A 45 1.15 8.04 -13.32
CA TRP A 45 -0.20 7.49 -13.33
C TRP A 45 -0.36 6.36 -12.31
N LEU A 46 0.54 5.38 -12.31
CA LEU A 46 0.57 4.25 -11.37
C LEU A 46 0.60 4.77 -9.92
N ASN A 47 1.55 5.66 -9.63
CA ASN A 47 1.73 6.25 -8.31
C ASN A 47 0.48 7.02 -7.88
N GLY A 48 -0.10 7.84 -8.75
CA GLY A 48 -1.34 8.55 -8.47
C GLY A 48 -2.53 7.63 -8.20
N LEU A 49 -2.64 6.52 -8.94
CA LEU A 49 -3.71 5.54 -8.80
C LEU A 49 -3.60 4.75 -7.49
N VAL A 50 -2.42 4.19 -7.20
CA VAL A 50 -2.17 3.43 -5.97
C VAL A 50 -2.32 4.33 -4.75
N GLY A 51 -1.82 5.56 -4.81
CA GLY A 51 -1.99 6.54 -3.73
C GLY A 51 -3.45 6.84 -3.42
N LYS A 52 -4.29 7.03 -4.44
CA LYS A 52 -5.74 7.25 -4.26
C LYS A 52 -6.42 6.03 -3.63
N ALA A 53 -6.11 4.83 -4.10
CA ALA A 53 -6.70 3.60 -3.58
C ALA A 53 -6.27 3.33 -2.13
N LEU A 54 -4.98 3.46 -1.83
CA LEU A 54 -4.41 3.22 -0.51
C LEU A 54 -4.88 4.26 0.53
N LYS A 55 -5.13 5.51 0.11
CA LYS A 55 -5.71 6.55 0.97
C LYS A 55 -7.07 6.13 1.54
N LEU A 56 -7.87 5.35 0.81
CA LEU A 56 -9.17 4.84 1.29
C LEU A 56 -9.02 3.84 2.45
N CYS A 57 -7.86 3.20 2.58
CA CYS A 57 -7.52 2.34 3.71
C CYS A 57 -7.14 3.13 4.96
N CYS A 58 -6.78 4.41 4.80
CA CYS A 58 -6.13 5.23 5.83
C CYS A 58 -7.00 6.42 6.31
N LEU A 59 -8.30 6.43 6.01
CA LEU A 59 -9.18 7.61 6.16
C LEU A 59 -9.27 8.18 7.60
N ASP A 60 -9.04 7.34 8.60
CA ASP A 60 -9.15 7.73 10.00
C ASP A 60 -7.80 8.11 10.65
N SER A 61 -6.71 8.07 9.88
CA SER A 61 -5.37 8.45 10.32
C SER A 61 -5.29 9.92 10.71
N GLU A 62 -4.54 10.24 11.77
CA GLU A 62 -4.28 11.61 12.20
C GLU A 62 -3.09 12.25 11.45
N VAL A 63 -2.29 11.41 10.78
CA VAL A 63 -1.16 11.83 9.94
C VAL A 63 -1.41 11.47 8.47
N GLY A 64 -0.72 12.19 7.57
CA GLY A 64 -0.75 11.88 6.14
C GLY A 64 -0.17 10.50 5.85
N MET A 65 -0.86 9.72 5.01
CA MET A 65 -0.34 8.45 4.50
C MET A 65 0.83 8.70 3.54
N ARG A 66 1.87 7.86 3.63
CA ARG A 66 3.00 7.86 2.71
C ARG A 66 3.28 6.44 2.21
N PHE A 67 3.59 6.32 0.93
CA PHE A 67 4.06 5.08 0.32
C PHE A 67 5.10 5.41 -0.76
N ALA A 68 5.84 4.41 -1.20
CA ALA A 68 6.76 4.48 -2.32
C ALA A 68 6.82 3.12 -3.02
N PHE A 69 7.41 3.09 -4.21
CA PHE A 69 7.89 1.85 -4.82
C PHE A 69 9.40 1.77 -4.66
N ASP A 70 9.90 0.67 -4.11
CA ASP A 70 11.33 0.37 -4.14
C ASP A 70 11.63 -0.45 -5.40
N LEU A 71 12.16 0.26 -6.39
CA LEU A 71 12.53 -0.24 -7.71
C LEU A 71 13.88 -0.98 -7.70
N GLN A 72 14.66 -0.86 -6.62
CA GLN A 72 15.93 -1.58 -6.47
C GLN A 72 15.72 -3.00 -5.93
N ALA A 73 14.52 -3.30 -5.45
CA ALA A 73 14.12 -4.65 -5.08
C ALA A 73 13.87 -5.53 -6.32
N SER A 74 14.14 -6.82 -6.19
CA SER A 74 13.78 -7.82 -7.21
C SER A 74 12.95 -8.93 -6.56
N PRO A 75 11.62 -8.98 -6.77
CA PRO A 75 10.81 -8.03 -7.57
C PRO A 75 10.70 -6.62 -6.93
N PRO A 76 10.33 -5.58 -7.70
CA PRO A 76 9.98 -4.27 -7.16
C PRO A 76 8.93 -4.39 -6.05
N ARG A 77 8.91 -3.47 -5.08
CA ARG A 77 7.97 -3.58 -3.95
C ARG A 77 7.23 -2.30 -3.62
N LEU A 78 5.96 -2.44 -3.27
CA LEU A 78 5.19 -1.40 -2.62
C LEU A 78 5.64 -1.27 -1.15
N VAL A 79 6.16 -0.10 -0.79
CA VAL A 79 6.60 0.25 0.57
C VAL A 79 5.57 1.16 1.20
N PHE A 80 4.89 0.68 2.24
CA PHE A 80 3.97 1.48 3.04
C PHE A 80 4.67 2.06 4.26
N HIS A 81 4.64 3.38 4.43
CA HIS A 81 5.23 4.06 5.59
C HIS A 81 4.15 4.32 6.63
N HIS A 82 4.25 3.65 7.77
CA HIS A 82 3.30 3.82 8.86
C HIS A 82 3.63 5.00 9.78
N MET A 83 4.75 5.70 9.57
CA MET A 83 5.11 6.97 10.25
C MET A 83 5.05 6.86 11.78
N GLU A 84 5.39 5.68 12.30
CA GLU A 84 5.19 5.27 13.70
C GLU A 84 3.76 5.42 14.28
N ASP A 85 2.76 5.81 13.48
CA ASP A 85 1.38 6.06 13.89
C ASP A 85 0.63 4.77 14.25
N GLY A 86 -0.14 4.82 15.34
CA GLY A 86 -0.84 3.65 15.88
C GLY A 86 -1.96 3.11 14.99
N TYR A 87 -2.63 3.97 14.21
CA TYR A 87 -3.65 3.57 13.25
C TYR A 87 -3.00 3.01 11.97
N LEU A 88 -1.99 3.69 11.43
CA LEU A 88 -1.27 3.22 10.25
C LEU A 88 -0.52 1.92 10.50
N ARG A 89 0.00 1.66 11.71
CA ARG A 89 0.55 0.34 12.08
C ARG A 89 -0.51 -0.77 11.98
N GLN A 90 -1.75 -0.48 12.36
CA GLN A 90 -2.86 -1.45 12.20
C GLN A 90 -3.22 -1.64 10.72
N VAL A 91 -3.19 -0.56 9.92
CA VAL A 91 -3.38 -0.65 8.46
C VAL A 91 -2.28 -1.49 7.83
N ALA A 92 -1.02 -1.26 8.19
CA ALA A 92 0.14 -2.03 7.74
C ALA A 92 -0.02 -3.52 8.06
N ALA A 93 -0.45 -3.86 9.28
CA ALA A 93 -0.70 -5.24 9.67
C ALA A 93 -1.82 -5.89 8.83
N LEU A 94 -2.90 -5.16 8.54
CA LEU A 94 -3.96 -5.66 7.65
C LEU A 94 -3.49 -5.81 6.21
N LEU A 95 -2.72 -4.84 5.68
CA LEU A 95 -2.14 -4.93 4.34
C LEU A 95 -1.27 -6.17 4.22
N GLN A 96 -0.43 -6.45 5.23
CA GLN A 96 0.40 -7.65 5.27
C GLN A 96 -0.44 -8.93 5.35
N ALA A 97 -1.47 -8.95 6.20
CA ALA A 97 -2.32 -10.13 6.41
C ALA A 97 -3.17 -10.50 5.17
N HIS A 98 -3.51 -9.51 4.34
CA HIS A 98 -4.30 -9.70 3.12
C HIS A 98 -3.48 -9.59 1.84
N TYR A 99 -2.15 -9.55 1.93
CA TYR A 99 -1.28 -9.53 0.76
C TYR A 99 -1.57 -10.74 -0.15
N PRO A 100 -1.97 -10.54 -1.41
CA PRO A 100 -2.32 -11.63 -2.31
C PRO A 100 -1.11 -12.51 -2.64
N PRO A 101 -1.19 -13.85 -2.47
CA PRO A 101 -0.09 -14.76 -2.83
C PRO A 101 0.28 -14.71 -4.32
N SER A 102 -0.67 -14.34 -5.19
CA SER A 102 -0.46 -14.16 -6.64
C SER A 102 0.54 -13.06 -7.00
N LEU A 103 0.77 -12.10 -6.10
CA LEU A 103 1.76 -11.03 -6.29
C LEU A 103 3.18 -11.48 -5.94
N GLU A 104 3.34 -12.63 -5.26
CA GLU A 104 4.64 -13.17 -4.90
C GLU A 104 5.48 -13.44 -6.16
N GLY A 105 6.67 -12.84 -6.22
CA GLY A 105 7.54 -12.89 -7.39
C GLY A 105 7.23 -11.87 -8.49
N CYS A 106 6.14 -11.11 -8.38
CA CYS A 106 5.75 -10.06 -9.34
C CYS A 106 5.95 -8.65 -8.76
N ILE A 107 5.29 -8.34 -7.64
CA ILE A 107 5.46 -7.08 -6.90
C ILE A 107 5.42 -7.39 -5.41
N GLY A 108 6.53 -7.16 -4.71
CA GLY A 108 6.59 -7.36 -3.26
C GLY A 108 5.80 -6.31 -2.46
N PHE A 109 5.58 -6.59 -1.17
CA PHE A 109 5.02 -5.63 -0.22
C PHE A 109 5.84 -5.61 1.06
N THR A 110 6.03 -4.41 1.62
CA THR A 110 6.58 -4.24 2.96
C THR A 110 5.98 -3.02 3.63
N ALA A 111 5.96 -3.02 4.96
CA ALA A 111 5.63 -1.85 5.76
C ALA A 111 6.80 -1.44 6.64
N VAL A 112 7.06 -0.14 6.75
CA VAL A 112 8.19 0.43 7.49
C VAL A 112 7.76 1.64 8.31
N PRO A 113 8.53 2.01 9.36
CA PRO A 113 8.36 3.27 10.07
C PRO A 113 8.39 4.51 9.17
#